data_AF-A0AB33CMJ2-F1
#
_entry.id   AF-A0AB33CMJ2-F1
#
_cell.length_a   1.000
_cell.length_b   1.000
_cell.length_c   1.000
_cell.angle_alpha   90.00
_cell.angle_beta   90.00
_cell.angle_gamma   90.00
#
_symmetry.space_group_name_H-M   'P 1'
#
loop_
_entity.id
_entity.type
_entity.pdbx_description
1 polymer ?
#
loop_
_entity_poly.entity_id
_entity_poly.type
_entity_poly.pdbx_seq_one_letter_code
_entity_poly.pdbx_strand_id
1 'polypeptide(L)'
;MARPRAKPLKPGQVWIAKSDTGRSRMRRVVALVEDRVCYSTGSDLVHWCNRRAFQMWISTHRAIRSRSVANRKLILDPRPRK
;
A
#
# COMPACT_ATOMS: atom_id res chain seq x y z
N MET A 1 13.27 -19.27 -15.58
CA MET A 1 11.96 -18.78 -15.08
C MET A 1 12.02 -17.26 -14.96
N ALA A 2 11.34 -16.52 -15.82
CA ALA A 2 11.32 -15.06 -15.75
C ALA A 2 10.54 -14.61 -14.50
N ARG A 3 11.21 -13.94 -13.55
CA ARG A 3 10.52 -13.32 -12.42
C ARG A 3 9.56 -12.27 -12.98
N PRO A 4 8.27 -12.27 -12.61
CA PRO A 4 7.35 -11.24 -13.05
C PRO A 4 7.92 -9.87 -12.64
N ARG A 5 8.18 -9.00 -13.62
CA ARG A 5 8.67 -7.63 -13.39
C ARG A 5 7.74 -6.98 -12.37
N ALA A 6 8.28 -6.63 -11.20
CA ALA A 6 7.49 -6.04 -10.13
C ALA A 6 6.83 -4.77 -10.68
N LYS A 7 5.48 -4.75 -10.68
CA LYS A 7 4.73 -3.62 -11.23
C LYS A 7 5.15 -2.33 -10.50
N PRO A 8 5.37 -1.21 -11.23
CA PRO A 8 5.76 0.04 -10.59
C PRO A 8 4.66 0.49 -9.62
N LEU A 9 5.07 0.70 -8.36
CA LEU A 9 4.22 1.30 -7.33
C LEU A 9 4.05 2.79 -7.66
N LYS A 10 2.86 3.33 -7.40
CA LYS A 10 2.56 4.76 -7.52
C LYS A 10 1.82 5.24 -6.28
N PRO A 11 2.06 6.48 -5.80
CA PRO A 11 1.24 7.11 -4.78
C PRO A 11 -0.24 7.08 -5.17
N GLY A 12 -1.12 6.91 -4.19
CA GLY A 12 -2.56 6.77 -4.39
C GLY A 12 -3.03 5.36 -4.77
N GLN A 13 -2.14 4.43 -5.14
CA GLN A 13 -2.55 3.06 -5.46
C GLN A 13 -3.03 2.31 -4.21
N VAL A 14 -4.16 1.61 -4.34
CA VAL A 14 -4.69 0.74 -3.31
C VAL A 14 -4.49 -0.72 -3.72
N TRP A 15 -3.87 -1.49 -2.84
CA TRP A 15 -3.68 -2.93 -2.97
C TRP A 15 -4.57 -3.65 -1.96
N ILE A 16 -5.36 -4.61 -2.44
CA ILE A 16 -6.30 -5.36 -1.63
C ILE A 16 -5.97 -6.84 -1.78
N ALA A 17 -5.72 -7.50 -0.66
CA ALA A 17 -5.65 -8.94 -0.58
C ALA A 17 -6.96 -9.44 0.06
N LYS A 18 -7.67 -10.30 -0.68
CA LYS A 18 -8.78 -11.05 -0.10
C LYS A 18 -8.18 -12.11 0.84
N SER A 19 -8.71 -12.22 2.04
CA SER A 19 -8.39 -13.32 2.96
C SER A 19 -9.53 -14.31 2.95
N ASP A 20 -9.19 -15.59 3.06
CA ASP A 20 -10.18 -16.68 3.16
C ASP A 20 -11.02 -16.61 4.45
N THR A 21 -10.56 -15.85 5.46
CA THR A 21 -11.26 -15.63 6.74
C THR A 21 -12.20 -14.42 6.72
N GLY A 22 -12.46 -13.82 5.56
CA GLY A 22 -13.38 -12.69 5.39
C GLY A 22 -12.81 -11.30 5.69
N ARG A 23 -11.64 -11.19 6.36
CA ARG A 23 -10.98 -9.89 6.56
C ARG A 23 -10.08 -9.53 5.38
N SER A 24 -10.55 -8.67 4.49
CA SER A 24 -9.72 -8.12 3.41
C SER A 24 -8.60 -7.25 3.96
N ARG A 25 -7.35 -7.54 3.59
CA ARG A 25 -6.18 -6.72 3.96
C ARG A 25 -5.97 -5.67 2.88
N MET A 26 -6.05 -4.39 3.25
CA MET A 26 -5.83 -3.28 2.33
C MET A 26 -4.54 -2.53 2.67
N ARG A 27 -3.81 -2.08 1.65
CA ARG A 27 -2.70 -1.14 1.77
C ARG A 27 -2.78 -0.10 0.66
N ARG A 28 -2.98 1.17 1.01
CA ARG A 28 -2.91 2.33 0.12
C ARG A 28 -1.51 2.92 0.17
N VAL A 29 -0.83 3.02 -0.97
CA VAL A 29 0.44 3.74 -1.09
C VAL A 29 0.15 5.23 -0.92
N VAL A 30 0.72 5.85 0.09
CA VAL A 30 0.59 7.29 0.38
C VAL A 30 1.71 8.06 -0.30
N ALA A 31 2.96 7.61 -0.12
CA ALA A 31 4.14 8.22 -0.71
C ALA A 31 5.20 7.16 -1.03
N LEU A 32 6.10 7.50 -1.95
CA LEU A 32 7.28 6.71 -2.29
C LEU A 32 8.48 7.64 -2.17
N VAL A 33 9.45 7.25 -1.35
CA VAL A 33 10.68 8.02 -1.12
C VAL A 33 11.84 7.05 -1.25
N GLU A 34 12.67 7.24 -2.27
CA GLU A 34 13.83 6.36 -2.57
C GLU A 34 13.43 4.87 -2.60
N ASP A 35 13.96 4.05 -1.67
CA ASP A 35 13.65 2.62 -1.52
C ASP A 35 12.58 2.33 -0.45
N ARG A 36 11.87 3.36 0.02
CA ARG A 36 10.81 3.24 1.03
C ARG A 36 9.43 3.54 0.47
N VAL A 37 8.47 2.81 1.03
CA VAL A 37 7.03 2.92 0.73
C VAL A 37 6.33 3.35 2.00
N CYS A 38 5.66 4.49 1.94
CA CYS A 38 4.68 4.89 2.94
C CYS A 38 3.31 4.38 2.51
N TYR A 39 2.61 3.66 3.39
CA TYR A 39 1.28 3.13 3.11
C TYR A 39 0.34 3.25 4.31
N SER A 40 -0.96 3.40 4.04
CA SER A 40 -2.03 3.33 5.04
C SER A 40 -2.80 2.02 4.86
N THR A 41 -3.30 1.45 5.95
CA THR A 41 -4.15 0.26 5.95
C THR A 41 -5.65 0.57 5.89
N GLY A 42 -6.02 1.85 5.72
CA GLY A 42 -7.39 2.33 5.75
C GLY A 42 -7.80 2.96 7.08
N SER A 43 -6.94 2.93 8.10
CA SER A 43 -7.03 3.76 9.31
C SER A 43 -6.27 5.07 9.13
N ASP A 44 -6.34 5.94 10.15
CA ASP A 44 -5.59 7.21 10.23
C ASP A 44 -4.08 7.01 10.41
N LEU A 45 -3.60 5.76 10.47
CA LEU A 45 -2.20 5.43 10.64
C LEU A 45 -1.51 5.22 9.29
N VAL A 46 -0.29 5.74 9.20
CA VAL A 46 0.65 5.50 8.10
C VAL A 46 1.82 4.67 8.58
N HIS A 47 2.26 3.75 7.73
CA HIS A 47 3.37 2.84 7.99
C HIS A 47 4.44 3.01 6.92
N TRP A 48 5.69 2.87 7.34
CA TRP A 48 6.85 2.87 6.45
C TRP A 48 7.45 1.48 6.36
N CYS A 49 7.78 1.05 5.15
CA CYS A 49 8.59 -0.15 4.94
C CYS A 49 9.46 -0.03 3.68
N ASN A 50 10.45 -0.92 3.56
CA ASN A 50 11.25 -1.01 2.34
C ASN A 50 10.37 -1.50 1.18
N ARG A 51 10.66 -1.01 -0.03
CA ARG A 51 9.93 -1.31 -1.26
C ARG A 51 9.88 -2.81 -1.53
N ARG A 52 10.99 -3.51 -1.30
CA ARG A 52 11.07 -4.98 -1.42
C ARG A 52 10.10 -5.69 -0.47
N ALA A 53 9.99 -5.25 0.78
CA ALA A 53 9.06 -5.82 1.75
C ALA A 53 7.60 -5.61 1.33
N PHE A 54 7.27 -4.42 0.81
CA PHE A 54 5.94 -4.14 0.26
C PHE A 54 5.60 -5.03 -0.93
N GLN A 55 6.54 -5.19 -1.86
CA GLN A 55 6.37 -6.07 -3.03
C GLN A 55 6.24 -7.55 -2.63
N MET A 56 7.01 -8.01 -1.65
CA MET A 56 6.83 -9.36 -1.11
C MET A 56 5.44 -9.53 -0.52
N TRP A 57 4.94 -8.57 0.25
CA TRP A 57 3.58 -8.63 0.80
C TRP A 57 2.53 -8.76 -0.30
N ILE A 58 2.64 -7.98 -1.40
CA ILE A 58 1.74 -8.08 -2.56
C ILE A 58 1.75 -9.51 -3.11
N SER A 59 2.93 -10.07 -3.35
CA SER A 59 3.08 -11.41 -3.93
C SER A 59 2.56 -12.50 -2.99
N THR A 60 2.94 -12.45 -1.70
CA THR A 60 2.54 -13.43 -0.68
C THR A 60 1.03 -13.48 -0.51
N HIS A 61 0.37 -12.33 -0.50
CA HIS A 61 -1.07 -12.25 -0.28
C HIS A 61 -1.88 -12.23 -1.59
N ARG A 62 -1.24 -12.43 -2.74
CA ARG A 62 -1.85 -12.32 -4.07
C ARG A 62 -2.69 -11.04 -4.21
N ALA A 63 -2.18 -9.94 -3.66
CA ALA A 63 -2.93 -8.70 -3.56
C ALA A 63 -3.20 -8.15 -4.97
N ILE A 64 -4.45 -7.82 -5.24
CA ILE A 64 -4.85 -7.18 -6.48
C ILE A 64 -4.81 -5.67 -6.33
N ARG A 65 -4.38 -4.99 -7.38
CA ARG A 65 -4.49 -3.53 -7.46
C ARG A 65 -5.96 -3.18 -7.66
N SER A 66 -6.55 -2.43 -6.73
CA SER A 66 -7.91 -1.92 -6.89
C SER A 66 -7.98 -1.02 -8.13
N ARG A 67 -9.06 -1.14 -8.91
CA ARG A 67 -9.35 -0.19 -9.98
C ARG A 67 -9.72 1.12 -9.28
N SER A 68 -8.82 2.09 -9.34
CA SER A 68 -8.97 3.50 -8.95
C SER A 68 -10.31 3.88 -8.32
N VAL A 69 -10.30 4.16 -7.01
CA VAL A 69 -11.32 5.03 -6.43
C VAL A 69 -10.61 6.34 -6.12
N ALA A 70 -11.23 7.44 -6.53
CA ALA A 70 -10.73 8.80 -6.55
C ALA A 70 -9.87 9.16 -5.32
N ASN A 71 -8.90 10.03 -5.55
CA ASN A 71 -8.05 10.68 -4.56
C ASN A 71 -8.90 11.32 -3.44
N ARG A 72 -9.34 10.54 -2.45
CA ARG A 72 -9.66 11.12 -1.14
C ARG A 72 -8.34 11.65 -0.63
N LYS A 73 -8.18 12.98 -0.68
CA LYS A 73 -7.06 13.71 -0.09
C LYS A 73 -6.91 13.20 1.33
N LEU A 74 -5.92 12.34 1.57
CA LEU A 74 -5.42 12.10 2.92
C LEU A 74 -4.69 13.39 3.26
N ILE A 75 -5.34 14.25 4.04
CA ILE A 75 -4.65 15.37 4.65
C ILE A 75 -3.71 14.72 5.66
N LEU A 76 -2.41 14.71 5.37
CA LEU A 76 -1.41 14.52 6.40
C LEU A 76 -1.61 15.69 7.36
N ASP A 77 -2.23 15.47 8.52
CA ASP A 77 -2.24 16.48 9.58
C ASP A 77 -0.78 16.57 10.07
N PRO A 78 -0.08 17.69 9.84
CA PRO A 78 1.32 17.83 10.20
C PRO A 78 1.50 18.02 11.72
N ARG A 79 0.43 18.04 12.51
CA ARG A 79 0.53 18.29 13.95
C ARG A 79 1.01 17.05 14.69
N PRO A 80 2.14 17.13 15.42
CA PRO A 80 2.45 16.13 16.43
C PRO A 80 1.32 16.15 17.47
N ARG A 81 0.77 14.98 17.81
CA ARG A 81 -0.12 14.88 18.98
C ARG A 81 0.73 15.25 20.21
N LYS A 82 0.32 16.31 20.91
CA LYS A 82 0.85 16.71 22.21
C LYS A 82 0.49 15.66 23.26
#